data_AF-A0A7V7N1K1-F1
#
_entry.id   AF-A0A7V7N1K1-F1
#
_cell.length_a   1.000
_cell.length_b   1.000
_cell.length_c   1.000
_cell.angle_alpha   90.00
_cell.angle_beta   90.00
_cell.angle_gamma   90.00
#
_symmetry.space_group_name_H-M   'P 1'
#
loop_
_entity.id
_entity.type
_entity.pdbx_description
1 polymer ?
#
loop_
_entity_poly.entity_id
_entity_poly.type
_entity_poly.pdbx_seq_one_letter_code
_entity_poly.pdbx_strand_id
1 'polypeptide(L)'
;MKSVNEYIARMANEEDRCTGHFWESRFKSQALLDERALLTCMAYVDLNPIRACMAKSLSDSEYTSIKERIESISTDLLPFGKGDNDLPYYLSSYIDMVDETGRIIRDDAYRDIGVSREQDAVETKAGYISHKLGLALTELELNPNT
;
A
#
# COMPACT_ATOMS: atom_id res chain seq x y z
N MET A 1 -15.69 -1.01 17.71
CA MET A 1 -15.43 0.16 16.84
C MET A 1 -16.45 1.31 16.97
N LYS A 2 -17.50 1.22 17.80
CA LYS A 2 -18.55 2.26 17.86
C LYS A 2 -18.00 3.67 18.16
N SER A 3 -17.09 3.79 19.13
CA SER A 3 -16.54 5.09 19.57
C SER A 3 -15.82 5.87 18.46
N VAL A 4 -14.96 5.21 17.69
CA VAL A 4 -14.23 5.84 16.58
C VAL A 4 -15.18 6.18 15.43
N ASN A 5 -16.04 5.22 15.05
CA ASN A 5 -16.96 5.39 13.93
C ASN A 5 -17.98 6.51 14.19
N GLU A 6 -18.51 6.59 15.41
CA GLU A 6 -19.45 7.65 15.79
C GLU A 6 -18.80 9.03 15.77
N TYR A 7 -17.58 9.15 16.28
CA TYR A 7 -16.84 10.40 16.27
C TYR A 7 -16.63 10.92 14.84
N ILE A 8 -16.11 10.07 13.94
CA ILE A 8 -15.86 10.46 12.55
C ILE A 8 -17.19 10.77 11.82
N ALA A 9 -18.23 9.95 12.02
CA ALA A 9 -19.53 10.19 11.41
C ALA A 9 -20.14 11.54 11.82
N ARG A 10 -19.98 11.93 13.09
CA ARG A 10 -20.45 13.23 13.58
C ARG A 10 -19.67 14.38 12.93
N MET A 11 -18.34 14.27 12.88
CA MET A 11 -17.49 15.28 12.25
C MET A 11 -17.83 15.48 10.77
N ALA A 12 -17.97 14.39 10.01
CA ALA A 12 -18.31 14.46 8.59
C ALA A 12 -19.72 15.02 8.34
N ASN A 13 -20.71 14.59 9.12
CA ASN A 13 -22.07 15.13 9.02
C ASN A 13 -22.13 16.64 9.34
N GLU A 14 -21.33 17.10 10.30
CA GLU A 14 -21.21 18.52 10.65
C GLU A 14 -20.54 19.32 9.51
N GLU A 15 -19.47 18.78 8.93
CA GLU A 15 -18.76 19.37 7.78
C GLU A 15 -19.67 19.50 6.55
N ASP A 16 -20.41 18.43 6.22
CA ASP A 16 -21.31 18.37 5.06
C ASP A 16 -22.70 18.97 5.33
N ARG A 17 -22.95 19.46 6.57
CA ARG A 17 -24.25 19.98 7.04
C ARG A 17 -25.41 19.01 6.77
N CYS A 18 -25.16 17.72 6.92
CA CYS A 18 -26.14 16.68 6.70
C CYS A 18 -26.44 15.89 7.98
N THR A 19 -27.43 15.01 7.93
CA THR A 19 -27.77 14.10 9.04
C THR A 19 -28.02 12.71 8.47
N GLY A 20 -27.79 11.67 9.27
CA GLY A 20 -28.07 10.30 8.89
C GLY A 20 -26.94 9.32 9.19
N HIS A 21 -27.09 8.10 8.64
CA HIS A 21 -26.17 7.00 8.84
C HIS A 21 -24.99 7.08 7.88
N PHE A 22 -23.94 7.80 8.26
CA PHE A 22 -22.73 8.01 7.45
C PHE A 22 -22.10 6.70 6.92
N TRP A 23 -22.10 5.62 7.73
CA TRP A 23 -21.37 4.39 7.40
C TRP A 23 -22.20 3.25 6.80
N GLU A 24 -23.54 3.37 6.70
CA GLU A 24 -24.44 2.38 6.05
C GLU A 24 -24.11 0.87 6.28
N SER A 25 -23.72 0.48 7.50
CA SER A 25 -23.29 -0.91 7.82
C SER A 25 -22.05 -1.43 7.08
N ARG A 26 -21.20 -0.55 6.53
CA ARG A 26 -20.01 -0.90 5.73
C ARG A 26 -18.82 -1.39 6.55
N PHE A 27 -18.91 -1.38 7.89
CA PHE A 27 -17.82 -1.85 8.75
C PHE A 27 -18.13 -3.17 9.42
N LYS A 28 -17.18 -4.08 9.32
CA LYS A 28 -17.18 -5.37 9.99
C LYS A 28 -15.83 -5.59 10.66
N SER A 29 -15.85 -6.22 11.83
CA SER A 29 -14.64 -6.76 12.44
C SER A 29 -14.53 -8.23 12.05
N GLN A 30 -13.44 -8.59 11.38
CA GLN A 30 -13.14 -9.95 11.00
C GLN A 30 -11.81 -10.34 11.64
N ALA A 31 -11.81 -11.44 12.40
CA ALA A 31 -10.57 -11.98 12.94
C ALA A 31 -9.74 -12.59 11.80
N LEU A 32 -8.46 -12.23 11.74
CA LEU A 32 -7.44 -12.84 10.88
C LEU A 32 -6.71 -13.87 11.73
N LEU A 33 -6.80 -15.14 11.34
CA LEU A 33 -6.43 -16.26 12.19
C LEU A 33 -5.06 -16.86 11.85
N ASP A 34 -4.47 -16.41 10.75
CA ASP A 34 -3.16 -16.87 10.27
C ASP A 34 -2.43 -15.74 9.52
N GLU A 35 -1.13 -15.93 9.30
CA GLU A 35 -0.24 -14.96 8.65
C GLU A 35 -0.63 -14.75 7.17
N ARG A 36 -1.18 -15.76 6.52
CA ARG A 36 -1.63 -15.66 5.11
C ARG A 36 -2.83 -14.72 5.01
N ALA A 37 -3.80 -14.83 5.91
CA ALA A 37 -4.95 -13.96 6.01
C ALA A 37 -4.51 -12.53 6.33
N LEU A 38 -3.53 -12.36 7.23
CA LEU A 38 -2.92 -11.06 7.51
C LEU A 38 -2.28 -10.44 6.26
N LEU A 39 -1.35 -11.14 5.60
CA LEU A 39 -0.70 -10.66 4.39
C LEU A 39 -1.70 -10.33 3.26
N THR A 40 -2.73 -11.16 3.10
CA THR A 40 -3.78 -10.94 2.10
C THR A 40 -4.56 -9.65 2.41
N CYS A 41 -4.91 -9.42 3.67
CA CYS A 41 -5.59 -8.20 4.09
C CYS A 41 -4.71 -6.95 3.95
N MET A 42 -3.43 -7.06 4.28
CA MET A 42 -2.47 -5.96 4.10
C MET A 42 -2.34 -5.61 2.62
N ALA A 43 -2.08 -6.60 1.75
CA ALA A 43 -1.99 -6.40 0.30
C ALA A 43 -3.30 -5.85 -0.27
N TYR A 44 -4.45 -6.29 0.25
CA TYR A 44 -5.74 -5.72 -0.14
C TYR A 44 -5.78 -4.21 0.16
N VAL A 45 -5.44 -3.78 1.37
CA VAL A 45 -5.47 -2.36 1.75
C VAL A 45 -4.46 -1.54 0.96
N ASP A 46 -3.21 -2.02 0.85
CA ASP A 46 -2.13 -1.32 0.15
C ASP A 46 -2.42 -1.15 -1.36
N LEU A 47 -3.21 -2.06 -1.96
CA LEU A 47 -3.62 -1.98 -3.37
C LEU A 47 -4.90 -1.18 -3.62
N ASN A 48 -5.61 -0.73 -2.59
CA ASN A 48 -6.89 -0.02 -2.78
C ASN A 48 -6.74 1.31 -3.55
N PRO A 49 -5.73 2.16 -3.31
CA PRO A 49 -5.53 3.36 -4.10
C PRO A 49 -5.29 3.06 -5.59
N ILE A 50 -4.57 1.98 -5.90
CA ILE A 50 -4.35 1.52 -7.28
C ILE A 50 -5.66 1.02 -7.89
N ARG A 51 -6.43 0.19 -7.17
CA ARG A 51 -7.76 -0.28 -7.63
C ARG A 51 -8.72 0.89 -7.91
N ALA A 52 -8.65 1.93 -7.09
CA ALA A 52 -9.47 3.14 -7.23
C ALA A 52 -8.95 4.11 -8.31
N CYS A 53 -7.87 3.76 -9.02
CA CYS A 53 -7.18 4.63 -9.98
C CYS A 53 -6.71 5.97 -9.37
N MET A 54 -6.47 6.00 -8.05
CA MET A 54 -5.97 7.17 -7.32
C MET A 54 -4.43 7.19 -7.22
N ALA A 55 -3.77 6.06 -7.45
CA ALA A 55 -2.32 5.92 -7.44
C ALA A 55 -1.86 5.04 -8.61
N LYS A 56 -0.73 5.38 -9.23
CA LYS A 56 -0.13 4.58 -10.33
C LYS A 56 0.84 3.53 -9.82
N SER A 57 1.45 3.78 -8.67
CA SER A 57 2.41 2.90 -8.02
C SER A 57 2.20 2.90 -6.49
N LEU A 58 2.90 2.00 -5.81
CA LEU A 58 2.88 1.93 -4.34
C LEU A 58 3.44 3.21 -3.70
N SER A 59 4.42 3.85 -4.34
CA SER A 59 5.01 5.10 -3.86
C SER A 59 4.06 6.30 -3.99
N ASP A 60 3.12 6.27 -4.94
CA ASP A 60 2.12 7.34 -5.11
C ASP A 60 0.94 7.22 -4.14
N SER A 61 0.90 6.16 -3.32
CA SER A 61 -0.20 5.88 -2.41
C SER A 61 -0.04 6.63 -1.08
N GLU A 62 -0.27 7.94 -1.10
CA GLU A 62 0.01 8.92 -0.02
C GLU A 62 -0.37 8.51 1.40
N TYR A 63 -1.46 7.77 1.57
CA TYR A 63 -2.01 7.43 2.90
C TYR A 63 -2.03 5.91 3.14
N THR A 64 -0.94 5.21 2.81
CA THR A 64 -0.82 3.76 2.96
C THR A 64 0.41 3.34 3.75
N SER A 65 0.30 2.22 4.46
CA SER A 65 1.41 1.59 5.18
C SER A 65 2.56 1.19 4.26
N ILE A 66 2.28 0.76 3.03
CA ILE A 66 3.33 0.36 2.10
C ILE A 66 4.21 1.52 1.66
N LYS A 67 3.62 2.71 1.46
CA LYS A 67 4.38 3.92 1.16
C LYS A 67 5.33 4.26 2.30
N GLU A 68 4.83 4.28 3.53
CA GLU A 68 5.65 4.53 4.73
C GLU A 68 6.82 3.54 4.83
N ARG A 69 6.58 2.25 4.59
CA ARG A 69 7.62 1.20 4.60
C ARG A 69 8.64 1.33 3.48
N ILE A 70 8.27 1.87 2.32
CA ILE A 70 9.17 2.11 1.18
C ILE A 70 10.01 3.38 1.40
N GLU A 71 9.44 4.40 2.04
CA GLU A 71 10.08 5.71 2.22
C GLU A 71 10.93 5.81 3.47
N SER A 72 10.58 5.09 4.54
CA SER A 72 11.25 5.25 5.83
C SER A 72 12.25 4.15 6.15
N ILE A 73 13.41 4.57 6.66
CA ILE A 73 14.38 3.68 7.33
C ILE A 73 13.86 3.25 8.72
N SER A 74 12.95 4.05 9.31
CA SER A 74 12.36 3.82 10.64
C SER A 74 10.86 4.05 10.60
N THR A 75 10.07 2.99 10.76
CA THR A 75 8.60 3.05 10.80
C THR A 75 8.10 2.61 12.17
N ASP A 76 6.97 3.14 12.61
CA ASP A 76 6.27 2.66 13.81
C ASP A 76 5.53 1.32 13.56
N LEU A 77 5.51 0.86 12.32
CA LEU A 77 4.89 -0.40 11.92
C LEU A 77 5.79 -1.59 12.27
N LEU A 78 5.18 -2.74 12.54
CA LEU A 78 5.90 -3.99 12.78
C LEU A 78 6.91 -4.28 11.66
N PRO A 79 8.15 -4.73 11.97
CA PRO A 79 9.12 -5.14 10.97
C PRO A 79 8.61 -6.35 10.16
N PHE A 80 9.38 -6.78 9.16
CA PHE A 80 9.10 -7.93 8.28
C PHE A 80 10.40 -8.74 8.11
N GLY A 81 11.09 -9.04 9.20
CA GLY A 81 12.38 -9.72 9.22
C GLY A 81 13.00 -9.95 10.60
N LYS A 82 12.84 -11.19 11.09
CA LYS A 82 13.57 -11.93 12.16
C LYS A 82 13.58 -11.37 13.59
N GLY A 83 12.59 -10.57 13.96
CA GLY A 83 12.23 -10.46 15.38
C GLY A 83 11.50 -11.73 15.87
N ASP A 84 11.56 -12.01 17.18
CA ASP A 84 10.84 -13.16 17.78
C ASP A 84 9.30 -13.09 17.60
N ASN A 85 8.75 -11.90 17.29
CA ASN A 85 7.32 -11.65 17.07
C ASN A 85 7.02 -11.12 15.65
N ASP A 86 7.88 -11.43 14.69
CA ASP A 86 7.79 -10.91 13.32
C ASP A 86 7.05 -11.87 12.38
N LEU A 87 6.53 -11.35 11.27
CA LEU A 87 6.04 -12.16 10.17
C LEU A 87 7.21 -12.96 9.57
N PRO A 88 7.01 -14.24 9.22
CA PRO A 88 8.06 -15.10 8.67
C PRO A 88 8.32 -14.82 7.17
N TYR A 89 8.31 -13.56 6.77
CA TYR A 89 8.48 -13.10 5.39
C TYR A 89 9.35 -11.85 5.36
N TYR A 90 10.19 -11.72 4.35
CA TYR A 90 10.99 -10.51 4.15
C TYR A 90 10.12 -9.36 3.65
N LEU A 91 10.40 -8.15 4.14
CA LEU A 91 9.71 -6.93 3.70
C LEU A 91 9.82 -6.75 2.18
N SER A 92 11.01 -6.99 1.64
CA SER A 92 11.29 -6.93 0.21
C SER A 92 10.38 -7.89 -0.58
N SER A 93 10.29 -9.14 -0.15
CA SER A 93 9.42 -10.13 -0.79
C SER A 93 7.94 -9.73 -0.76
N TYR A 94 7.49 -9.10 0.32
CA TYR A 94 6.12 -8.56 0.39
C TYR A 94 5.93 -7.40 -0.60
N ILE A 95 6.84 -6.42 -0.62
CA ILE A 95 6.75 -5.26 -1.52
C ILE A 95 6.76 -5.71 -2.99
N ASP A 96 7.65 -6.64 -3.36
CA ASP A 96 7.74 -7.17 -4.73
C ASP A 96 6.43 -7.84 -5.16
N MET A 97 5.88 -8.71 -4.30
CA MET A 97 4.60 -9.37 -4.56
C MET A 97 3.45 -8.37 -4.74
N VAL A 98 3.39 -7.33 -3.89
CA VAL A 98 2.34 -6.31 -3.97
C VAL A 98 2.52 -5.43 -5.22
N ASP A 99 3.75 -5.07 -5.59
CA ASP A 99 4.03 -4.28 -6.79
C ASP A 99 3.65 -5.04 -8.07
N GLU A 100 4.05 -6.31 -8.17
CA GLU A 100 3.66 -7.17 -9.30
C GLU A 100 2.13 -7.28 -9.42
N THR A 101 1.45 -7.50 -8.29
CA THR A 101 -0.02 -7.56 -8.25
C THR A 101 -0.64 -6.22 -8.64
N GLY A 102 -0.09 -5.11 -8.16
CA GLY A 102 -0.56 -3.76 -8.45
C GLY A 102 -0.46 -3.42 -9.93
N ARG A 103 0.61 -3.84 -10.60
CA ARG A 103 0.76 -3.67 -12.05
C ARG A 103 -0.34 -4.38 -12.83
N ILE A 104 -0.69 -5.60 -12.44
CA ILE A 104 -1.76 -6.38 -13.08
C ILE A 104 -3.11 -5.69 -12.87
N ILE A 105 -3.44 -5.33 -11.62
CA ILE A 105 -4.69 -4.66 -11.26
C ILE A 105 -4.85 -3.34 -12.01
N ARG A 106 -3.77 -2.55 -12.10
CA ARG A 106 -3.76 -1.26 -12.78
C ARG A 106 -4.05 -1.42 -14.27
N ASP A 107 -3.44 -2.41 -14.91
CA ASP A 107 -3.66 -2.72 -16.33
C ASP A 107 -5.12 -3.14 -16.61
N ASP A 108 -5.79 -3.76 -15.65
CA ASP A 108 -7.21 -4.13 -15.76
C ASP A 108 -8.13 -2.94 -15.44
N ALA A 109 -7.85 -2.19 -14.38
CA ALA A 109 -8.63 -1.01 -13.99
C ALA A 109 -8.60 0.08 -15.08
N TYR A 110 -7.43 0.35 -15.69
CA TYR A 110 -7.34 1.31 -16.80
C TYR A 110 -8.07 0.86 -18.06
N ARG A 111 -8.14 -0.45 -18.32
CA ARG A 111 -8.96 -0.99 -19.42
C ARG A 111 -10.44 -0.73 -19.19
N ASP A 112 -10.92 -0.91 -17.96
CA ASP A 112 -12.33 -0.68 -17.61
C ASP A 112 -12.74 0.79 -17.71
N ILE A 113 -11.82 1.74 -17.48
CA ILE A 113 -12.08 3.19 -17.60
C ILE A 113 -11.62 3.82 -18.92
N GLY A 114 -11.12 3.03 -19.88
CA GLY A 114 -10.78 3.48 -21.24
C GLY A 114 -9.49 4.31 -21.36
N VAL A 115 -8.54 4.16 -20.43
CA VAL A 115 -7.23 4.86 -20.48
C VAL A 115 -6.20 4.01 -21.23
N SER A 116 -5.52 4.60 -22.23
CA SER A 116 -4.60 3.88 -23.12
C SER A 116 -3.17 3.75 -22.57
N ARG A 117 -2.49 2.63 -22.89
CA ARG A 117 -1.13 2.27 -22.44
C ARG A 117 -0.03 3.30 -22.75
N GLU A 118 -0.21 4.17 -23.74
CA GLU A 118 0.87 5.02 -24.27
C GLU A 118 1.16 6.27 -23.45
N GLN A 119 0.28 6.67 -22.52
CA GLN A 119 0.50 7.85 -21.68
C GLN A 119 1.36 7.60 -20.43
N ASP A 120 1.57 6.34 -20.03
CA ASP A 120 2.26 5.97 -18.77
C ASP A 120 3.57 5.18 -18.95
N ALA A 121 3.94 4.83 -20.18
CA ALA A 121 5.09 3.96 -20.46
C ALA A 121 6.48 4.57 -20.09
N VAL A 122 6.54 5.87 -19.77
CA VAL A 122 7.80 6.58 -19.50
C VAL A 122 8.26 6.43 -18.04
N GLU A 123 7.37 6.15 -17.08
CA GLU A 123 7.75 6.04 -15.65
C GLU A 123 7.95 4.59 -15.16
N THR A 124 7.36 3.59 -15.82
CA THR A 124 7.14 2.29 -15.17
C THR A 124 8.20 1.21 -15.41
N LYS A 125 9.19 1.41 -16.30
CA LYS A 125 9.92 0.27 -16.90
C LYS A 125 11.32 -0.07 -16.39
N ALA A 126 11.85 0.58 -15.35
CA ALA A 126 13.12 0.13 -14.72
C ALA A 126 13.49 0.77 -13.37
N GLY A 127 12.79 1.81 -12.92
CA GLY A 127 13.43 2.84 -12.09
C GLY A 127 13.63 2.49 -10.62
N TYR A 128 12.57 2.26 -9.86
CA TYR A 128 12.59 2.82 -8.51
C TYR A 128 13.26 1.94 -7.44
N ILE A 129 12.98 0.64 -7.39
CA ILE A 129 13.61 -0.26 -6.41
C ILE A 129 15.10 -0.45 -6.75
N SER A 130 15.45 -0.61 -8.03
CA SER A 130 16.86 -0.69 -8.47
C SER A 130 17.62 0.62 -8.27
N HIS A 131 16.96 1.78 -8.38
CA HIS A 131 17.57 3.09 -8.14
C HIS A 131 17.72 3.39 -6.65
N LYS A 132 16.72 3.08 -5.80
CA LYS A 132 16.84 3.24 -4.33
C LYS A 132 17.85 2.26 -3.73
N LEU A 133 17.87 1.00 -4.18
CA LEU A 133 18.90 0.03 -3.78
C LEU A 133 20.28 0.49 -4.28
N GLY A 134 20.38 1.01 -5.51
CA GLY A 134 21.61 1.60 -6.05
C GLY A 134 22.10 2.82 -5.27
N LEU A 135 21.21 3.72 -4.86
CA LEU A 135 21.55 4.88 -4.03
C LEU A 135 21.99 4.47 -2.62
N ALA A 136 21.27 3.55 -1.98
CA ALA A 136 21.64 3.01 -0.66
C ALA A 136 22.99 2.25 -0.69
N LEU A 137 23.27 1.50 -1.75
CA LEU A 137 24.57 0.82 -1.95
C LEU A 137 25.71 1.84 -2.19
N THR A 138 25.42 2.96 -2.85
CA THR A 138 26.39 4.04 -3.10
C THR A 138 26.70 4.83 -1.82
N GLU A 139 25.70 5.09 -0.96
CA GLU A 139 25.89 5.73 0.35
C GLU A 139 26.63 4.85 1.36
N LEU A 140 26.62 3.52 1.16
CA LEU A 140 27.30 2.54 2.02
C LEU A 140 28.68 2.11 1.50
N GLU A 141 29.19 2.69 0.40
CA GLU A 141 30.45 2.31 -0.28
C GLU A 141 30.57 0.80 -0.63
N LEU A 142 29.45 0.09 -0.73
CA LEU A 142 29.44 -1.34 -1.07
C LEU A 142 29.36 -1.47 -2.59
N ASN A 143 30.50 -1.76 -3.21
CA ASN A 143 30.59 -1.98 -4.65
C ASN A 143 29.89 -3.29 -5.04
N PRO A 144 28.85 -3.26 -5.89
CA PRO A 144 28.10 -4.46 -6.29
C PRO A 144 28.89 -5.42 -7.20
N ASN A 145 30.13 -5.11 -7.56
CA ASN A 145 31.01 -5.94 -8.41
C ASN A 145 32.31 -6.40 -7.70
N THR A 146 32.30 -6.54 -6.38
CA THR A 146 33.36 -7.20 -5.61
C THR A 146 32.80 -8.33 -4.75
#